data_AF-A0A1Y1QWX2-F1
#
_entry.id   AF-A0A1Y1QWX2-F1
#
_cell.length_a   1.000
_cell.length_b   1.000
_cell.length_c   1.000
_cell.angle_alpha   90.00
_cell.angle_beta   90.00
_cell.angle_gamma   90.00
#
_symmetry.space_group_name_H-M   'P 1'
#
loop_
_entity.id
_entity.type
_entity.pdbx_description
1 polymer ?
#
loop_
_entity_poly.entity_id
_entity_poly.type
_entity_poly.pdbx_seq_one_letter_code
_entity_poly.pdbx_strand_id
1 'polypeptide(L)'
;MIPYFSERKHFLEKAIETAKSLDSQIKTLGIEQPEIKALRLAMEAEAASLGATIEERKATTKRYTSAYVKRAMDDIPREIEALNKQIMGGIKVVSEKREALSKANIPSGEITRLLPDFDLEPLQGRIAELRRELSQWHYFNRTGLPEDLPETANA
;
A
#
# COMPACT_ATOMS: atom_id res chain seq x y z
N MET A 1 4.59 -4.35 -8.64
CA MET A 1 4.03 -5.56 -9.28
C MET A 1 3.27 -5.23 -10.57
N ILE A 2 2.34 -4.28 -10.60
CA ILE A 2 1.74 -3.77 -11.86
C ILE A 2 2.81 -3.23 -12.85
N PRO A 3 3.85 -2.47 -12.41
CA PRO A 3 4.93 -2.04 -13.31
C PRO A 3 5.67 -3.20 -13.96
N TYR A 4 5.98 -4.26 -13.21
CA TYR A 4 6.68 -5.44 -13.71
C TYR A 4 5.89 -6.17 -14.82
N PHE A 5 4.59 -6.42 -14.61
CA PHE A 5 3.74 -7.05 -15.63
C PHE A 5 3.55 -6.15 -16.85
N SER A 6 3.47 -4.83 -16.64
CA SER A 6 3.38 -3.84 -17.72
C SER A 6 4.66 -3.81 -18.56
N GLU A 7 5.82 -3.80 -17.91
CA GLU A 7 7.15 -3.85 -18.56
C GLU A 7 7.36 -5.16 -19.31
N ARG A 8 7.00 -6.31 -18.71
CA ARG A 8 7.08 -7.61 -19.37
C ARG A 8 6.16 -7.69 -20.58
N LYS A 9 4.92 -7.22 -20.47
CA LYS A 9 3.98 -7.14 -21.59
C LYS A 9 4.55 -6.26 -22.71
N HIS A 10 5.07 -5.08 -22.37
CA HIS A 10 5.68 -4.18 -23.35
C HIS A 10 6.90 -4.78 -24.06
N PHE A 11 7.74 -5.51 -23.33
CA PHE A 11 8.86 -6.26 -23.91
C PHE A 11 8.37 -7.33 -24.89
N LEU A 12 7.34 -8.11 -24.51
CA LEU A 12 6.76 -9.14 -25.37
C LEU A 12 6.14 -8.52 -26.63
N GLU A 13 5.45 -7.39 -26.53
CA GLU A 13 4.90 -6.66 -27.68
C GLU A 13 6.00 -6.31 -28.71
N LYS A 14 7.15 -5.80 -28.25
CA LYS A 14 8.31 -5.53 -29.10
C LYS A 14 8.91 -6.80 -29.71
N ALA A 15 9.00 -7.88 -28.93
CA ALA A 15 9.53 -9.17 -29.41
C ALA A 15 8.61 -9.80 -30.47
N ILE A 16 7.29 -9.69 -30.30
CA ILE A 16 6.27 -10.13 -31.27
C ILE A 16 6.40 -9.34 -32.57
N GLU A 17 6.56 -8.02 -32.50
CA GLU A 17 6.75 -7.17 -33.68
C GLU A 17 8.02 -7.53 -34.45
N THR A 18 9.12 -7.75 -33.73
CA THR A 18 10.38 -8.22 -34.31
C THR A 18 10.23 -9.58 -34.98
N ALA A 19 9.55 -10.53 -34.32
CA ALA A 19 9.28 -11.86 -34.88
C ALA A 19 8.39 -11.80 -36.14
N LYS A 20 7.40 -10.91 -36.19
CA LYS A 20 6.57 -10.67 -37.39
C LYS A 20 7.41 -10.13 -38.56
N SER A 21 8.32 -9.20 -38.28
CA SER A 21 9.23 -8.64 -39.28
C SER A 21 10.17 -9.71 -39.85
N LEU A 22 10.79 -10.52 -38.97
CA LEU A 22 11.68 -11.62 -39.38
C LEU A 22 10.93 -12.70 -40.18
N ASP A 23 9.74 -13.12 -39.74
CA ASP A 23 8.90 -14.10 -40.47
C ASP A 23 8.56 -13.59 -41.89
N SER A 24 8.28 -12.29 -42.04
CA SER A 24 8.06 -11.67 -43.35
C SER A 24 9.30 -11.73 -44.24
N GLN A 25 10.48 -11.35 -43.71
CA GLN A 25 11.74 -11.39 -44.46
C GLN A 25 12.12 -12.82 -44.87
N ILE A 26 11.98 -13.80 -43.97
CA ILE A 26 12.28 -15.20 -44.24
C ILE A 26 11.35 -15.77 -45.32
N LYS A 27 10.06 -15.40 -45.31
CA LYS A 27 9.11 -15.76 -46.38
C LYS A 27 9.50 -15.19 -47.74
N THR A 28 10.05 -13.96 -47.79
CA THR A 28 10.55 -13.40 -49.07
C THR A 28 11.74 -14.19 -49.64
N LEU A 29 12.45 -14.92 -48.79
CA LEU A 29 13.54 -15.82 -49.19
C LEU A 29 13.05 -17.24 -49.55
N GLY A 30 11.73 -17.50 -49.48
CA GLY A 30 11.12 -18.80 -49.79
C GLY A 30 11.40 -19.88 -48.74
N ILE A 31 11.83 -19.51 -47.55
CA ILE A 31 12.15 -20.43 -46.45
C ILE A 31 10.93 -20.49 -45.52
N GLU A 32 10.51 -21.70 -45.13
CA GLU A 32 9.52 -21.89 -44.07
C GLU A 32 10.21 -22.19 -42.73
N GLN A 33 9.86 -21.43 -41.69
CA GLN A 33 10.38 -21.63 -40.32
C GLN A 33 9.22 -21.73 -39.31
N PRO A 34 8.62 -22.93 -39.17
CA PRO A 34 7.47 -23.14 -38.29
C PRO A 34 7.78 -22.85 -36.81
N GLU A 35 9.04 -22.97 -36.38
CA GLU A 35 9.50 -22.69 -35.02
C GLU A 35 9.35 -21.21 -34.65
N ILE A 36 9.66 -20.29 -35.59
CA ILE A 36 9.50 -18.84 -35.39
C ILE A 36 8.01 -18.50 -35.23
N LYS A 37 7.15 -19.13 -36.02
CA LYS A 37 5.70 -18.98 -35.92
C LYS A 37 5.17 -19.49 -34.58
N ALA A 38 5.62 -20.66 -34.12
CA ALA A 38 5.24 -21.22 -32.83
C ALA A 38 5.68 -20.33 -31.66
N LEU A 39 6.92 -19.83 -31.69
CA LEU A 39 7.44 -18.90 -30.68
C LEU A 39 6.64 -17.60 -30.64
N ARG A 40 6.29 -17.03 -31.80
CA ARG A 40 5.43 -15.83 -31.89
C ARG A 40 4.07 -16.07 -31.25
N LEU A 41 3.41 -17.18 -31.58
CA LEU A 41 2.09 -17.52 -31.02
C LEU A 41 2.15 -17.71 -29.50
N ALA A 42 3.21 -18.33 -28.98
CA ALA A 42 3.43 -18.46 -27.55
C ALA A 42 3.61 -17.08 -26.87
N MET A 43 4.41 -16.18 -27.46
CA MET A 43 4.58 -14.81 -26.95
C MET A 43 3.27 -14.00 -27.00
N GLU A 44 2.49 -14.14 -28.07
CA GLU A 44 1.16 -13.50 -28.21
C GLU A 44 0.19 -13.98 -27.13
N ALA A 45 0.18 -15.29 -26.82
CA ALA A 45 -0.63 -15.85 -25.74
C ALA A 45 -0.19 -15.35 -24.35
N GLU A 46 1.12 -15.28 -24.07
CA GLU A 46 1.65 -14.74 -22.81
C GLU A 46 1.29 -13.25 -22.65
N ALA A 47 1.49 -12.44 -23.69
CA ALA A 47 1.15 -11.01 -23.66
C ALA A 47 -0.36 -10.76 -23.45
N ALA A 48 -1.21 -11.59 -24.03
CA ALA A 48 -2.66 -11.53 -23.84
C ALA A 48 -3.05 -11.88 -22.39
N SER A 49 -2.47 -12.95 -21.82
CA SER A 49 -2.70 -13.35 -20.43
C SER A 49 -2.25 -12.27 -19.43
N LEU A 50 -1.09 -11.66 -19.66
CA LEU A 50 -0.61 -10.52 -18.87
C LEU A 50 -1.54 -9.30 -19.00
N GLY A 51 -2.05 -9.03 -20.20
CA GLY A 51 -3.02 -7.98 -20.45
C GLY A 51 -4.31 -8.15 -19.63
N ALA A 52 -4.89 -9.35 -19.65
CA ALA A 52 -6.08 -9.68 -18.84
C ALA A 52 -5.81 -9.47 -17.34
N THR A 53 -4.68 -9.96 -16.85
CA THR A 53 -4.26 -9.79 -15.44
C THR A 53 -4.12 -8.31 -15.04
N ILE A 54 -3.58 -7.46 -15.94
CA ILE A 54 -3.45 -6.02 -15.68
C ILE A 54 -4.82 -5.35 -15.60
N GLU A 55 -5.75 -5.68 -16.52
CA GLU A 55 -7.09 -5.12 -16.51
C GLU A 55 -7.91 -5.56 -15.28
N GLU A 56 -7.78 -6.81 -14.85
CA GLU A 56 -8.38 -7.30 -13.59
C GLU A 56 -7.86 -6.52 -12.36
N ARG A 57 -6.55 -6.29 -12.29
CA ARG A 57 -5.94 -5.49 -11.21
C ARG A 57 -6.42 -4.05 -11.26
N LYS A 58 -6.48 -3.42 -12.44
CA LYS A 58 -7.02 -2.07 -12.60
C LYS A 58 -8.48 -1.98 -12.17
N ALA A 59 -9.30 -2.96 -12.56
CA ALA A 59 -10.70 -3.03 -12.16
C ALA A 59 -10.84 -3.14 -10.63
N THR A 60 -10.03 -3.99 -10.01
CA THR A 60 -9.97 -4.14 -8.55
C THR A 60 -9.54 -2.84 -7.86
N THR A 61 -8.45 -2.21 -8.29
CA THR A 61 -8.00 -0.92 -7.74
C THR A 61 -9.07 0.16 -7.92
N LYS A 62 -9.71 0.23 -9.09
CA LYS A 62 -10.79 1.18 -9.37
C LYS A 62 -11.97 0.99 -8.42
N ARG A 63 -12.38 -0.26 -8.16
CA ARG A 63 -13.46 -0.58 -7.21
C ARG A 63 -13.20 -0.02 -5.81
N TYR A 64 -11.96 -0.10 -5.35
CA TYR A 64 -11.57 0.32 -4.00
C TYR A 64 -10.94 1.72 -3.93
N THR A 65 -10.87 2.47 -5.04
CA THR A 65 -10.22 3.79 -5.07
C THR A 65 -10.89 4.77 -4.10
N SER A 66 -12.22 4.83 -4.08
CA SER A 66 -12.94 5.72 -3.17
C SER A 66 -12.72 5.35 -1.69
N ALA A 67 -12.69 4.05 -1.39
CA ALA A 67 -12.40 3.55 -0.04
C ALA A 67 -10.97 3.89 0.39
N TYR A 68 -9.99 3.69 -0.51
CA TYR A 68 -8.60 4.06 -0.29
C TYR A 68 -8.45 5.57 -0.01
N VAL A 69 -9.04 6.43 -0.85
CA VAL A 69 -8.93 7.89 -0.66
C VAL A 69 -9.54 8.30 0.67
N LYS A 70 -10.74 7.82 0.99
CA LYS A 70 -11.41 8.16 2.24
C LYS A 70 -10.63 7.63 3.46
N ARG A 71 -10.36 6.33 3.50
CA ARG A 71 -9.81 5.68 4.69
C ARG A 71 -8.32 5.97 4.85
N ALA A 72 -7.53 5.71 3.82
CA ALA A 72 -6.07 5.78 3.90
C ALA A 72 -5.53 7.20 3.78
N MET A 73 -6.13 8.06 2.93
CA MET A 73 -5.62 9.41 2.73
C MET A 73 -6.25 10.46 3.66
N ASP A 74 -7.45 10.21 4.19
CA ASP A 74 -8.17 11.20 5.02
C ASP A 74 -8.38 10.72 6.48
N ASP A 75 -9.13 9.64 6.68
CA ASP A 75 -9.56 9.21 8.02
C ASP A 75 -8.39 8.77 8.91
N ILE A 76 -7.54 7.83 8.45
CA ILE A 76 -6.42 7.32 9.24
C ILE A 76 -5.44 8.44 9.64
N PRO A 77 -4.96 9.32 8.74
CA PRO A 77 -4.10 10.44 9.12
C PRO A 77 -4.73 11.35 10.18
N ARG A 78 -6.03 11.67 10.05
CA ARG A 78 -6.75 12.50 11.03
C ARG A 78 -6.86 11.80 12.39
N GLU A 79 -7.16 10.51 12.42
CA GLU A 79 -7.20 9.72 13.66
C GLU A 79 -5.83 9.71 14.36
N ILE A 80 -4.75 9.48 13.61
CA ILE A 80 -3.39 9.52 14.17
C ILE A 80 -3.06 10.91 14.71
N GLU A 81 -3.43 11.98 14.01
CA GLU A 81 -3.24 13.35 14.49
C GLU A 81 -4.02 13.62 15.79
N ALA A 82 -5.27 13.18 15.85
CA ALA A 82 -6.11 13.32 17.05
C ALA A 82 -5.51 12.57 18.25
N LEU A 83 -5.04 11.34 18.05
CA LEU A 83 -4.38 10.55 19.10
C LEU A 83 -3.08 11.21 19.57
N ASN A 84 -2.27 11.74 18.67
CA ASN A 84 -1.06 12.48 19.05
C ASN A 84 -1.38 13.76 19.86
N LYS A 85 -2.46 14.48 19.51
CA LYS A 85 -2.94 15.63 20.29
C LYS A 85 -3.38 15.20 21.70
N GLN A 86 -4.07 14.06 21.82
CA GLN A 86 -4.45 13.51 23.13
C GLN A 86 -3.24 13.14 23.97
N ILE A 87 -2.22 12.49 23.38
CA ILE A 87 -0.96 12.16 24.05
C ILE A 87 -0.27 13.43 24.58
N MET A 88 -0.07 14.42 23.72
CA MET A 88 0.59 15.67 24.11
C MET A 88 -0.21 16.42 25.18
N GLY A 89 -1.53 16.47 25.05
CA GLY A 89 -2.41 17.07 26.04
C GLY A 89 -2.34 16.37 27.39
N GLY A 90 -2.39 15.03 27.41
CA GLY A 90 -2.28 14.22 28.62
C GLY A 90 -0.96 14.43 29.36
N ILE A 91 0.16 14.35 28.63
CA ILE A 91 1.51 14.62 29.17
C ILE A 91 1.58 16.04 29.75
N LYS A 92 1.08 17.03 29.02
CA LYS A 92 1.09 18.43 29.46
C LYS A 92 0.30 18.61 30.75
N VAL A 93 -0.91 18.06 30.85
CA VAL A 93 -1.74 18.15 32.06
C VAL A 93 -1.08 17.50 33.27
N VAL A 94 -0.45 16.34 33.10
CA VAL A 94 0.30 15.69 34.19
C VAL A 94 1.49 16.56 34.61
N SER A 95 2.24 17.10 33.65
CA SER A 95 3.38 18.00 33.92
C SER A 95 2.97 19.25 34.68
N GLU A 96 1.92 19.95 34.24
CA GLU A 96 1.40 21.17 34.90
C GLU A 96 0.92 20.89 36.32
N LYS A 97 0.23 19.76 36.55
CA LYS A 97 -0.20 19.35 37.88
C LYS A 97 0.99 19.02 38.80
N ARG A 98 2.02 18.33 38.29
CA ARG A 98 3.24 18.05 39.05
C ARG A 98 3.98 19.33 39.43
N GLU A 99 4.08 20.29 38.51
CA GLU A 99 4.69 21.58 38.78
C GLU A 99 3.92 22.35 39.86
N ALA A 100 2.58 22.35 39.80
CA ALA A 100 1.74 23.00 40.81
C ALA A 100 1.91 22.36 42.21
N LEU A 101 1.98 21.03 42.30
CA LEU A 101 2.23 20.32 43.56
C LEU A 101 3.64 20.59 44.09
N SER A 102 4.64 20.68 43.20
CA SER A 102 6.01 21.04 43.58
C SER A 102 6.07 22.47 44.14
N LYS A 103 5.36 23.42 43.53
CA LYS A 103 5.24 24.81 44.05
C LYS A 103 4.53 24.87 45.40
N ALA A 104 3.70 23.89 45.72
CA ALA A 104 3.07 23.73 47.01
C ALA A 104 3.96 23.00 48.05
N ASN A 105 5.26 22.82 47.77
CA ASN A 105 6.23 22.13 48.63
C ASN A 105 5.90 20.66 48.93
N ILE A 106 5.16 19.99 48.06
CA ILE A 106 4.91 18.55 48.20
C ILE A 106 6.18 17.80 47.75
N PRO A 107 6.70 16.84 48.54
CA PRO A 107 7.88 16.06 48.16
C PRO A 107 7.65 15.27 46.87
N SER A 108 8.67 15.17 46.03
CA SER A 108 8.60 14.50 44.72
C SER A 108 8.08 13.06 44.79
N GLY A 109 8.48 12.30 45.82
CA GLY A 109 8.00 10.93 46.02
C GLY A 109 6.48 10.85 46.26
N GLU A 110 5.91 11.84 46.95
CA GLU A 110 4.46 11.92 47.19
C GLU A 110 3.72 12.43 45.93
N ILE A 111 4.34 13.32 45.15
CA ILE A 111 3.80 13.78 43.86
C ILE A 111 3.65 12.60 42.89
N THR A 112 4.68 11.75 42.75
CA THR A 112 4.63 10.58 41.86
C THR A 112 3.57 9.57 42.30
N ARG A 113 3.35 9.42 43.62
CA ARG A 113 2.30 8.56 44.18
C ARG A 113 0.89 9.08 43.88
N LEU A 114 0.69 10.39 43.99
CA LEU A 114 -0.60 11.04 43.78
C LEU A 114 -0.95 11.23 42.30
N LEU A 115 0.07 11.42 41.46
CA LEU A 115 -0.07 11.73 40.04
C LEU A 115 0.87 10.85 39.22
N PRO A 116 0.45 9.60 38.91
CA PRO A 116 1.19 8.71 38.04
C PRO A 116 1.35 9.30 36.63
N ASP A 117 2.27 8.73 35.86
CA ASP A 117 2.48 9.14 34.48
C ASP A 117 1.21 8.94 33.64
N PHE A 118 1.08 9.76 32.60
CA PHE A 118 0.02 9.57 31.62
C PHE A 118 0.25 8.25 30.87
N ASP A 119 -0.75 7.38 30.88
CA ASP A 119 -0.66 6.07 30.22
C ASP A 119 -0.69 6.24 28.69
N LEU A 120 0.43 5.91 28.05
CA LEU A 120 0.63 6.05 26.62
C LEU A 120 0.25 4.79 25.85
N GLU A 121 0.28 3.63 26.50
CA GLU A 121 0.21 2.32 25.84
C GLU A 121 -1.06 2.15 24.98
N PRO A 122 -2.28 2.47 25.48
CA PRO A 122 -3.49 2.30 24.67
C PRO A 122 -3.51 3.15 23.40
N LEU A 123 -3.03 4.40 23.50
CA LEU A 123 -3.02 5.33 22.38
C LEU A 123 -1.92 4.99 21.38
N GLN A 124 -0.74 4.58 21.86
CA GLN A 124 0.36 4.12 21.01
C GLN A 124 0.01 2.81 20.30
N GLY A 125 -0.63 1.86 20.99
CA GLY A 125 -1.16 0.64 20.41
C GLY A 125 -2.13 0.92 19.27
N ARG A 126 -3.08 1.84 19.48
CA ARG A 126 -4.00 2.25 18.43
C ARG A 126 -3.32 2.92 17.23
N ILE A 127 -2.33 3.79 17.46
CA ILE A 127 -1.54 4.39 16.38
C ILE A 127 -0.81 3.31 15.57
N ALA A 128 -0.26 2.29 16.22
CA ALA A 128 0.43 1.19 15.55
C ALA A 128 -0.51 0.38 14.64
N GLU A 129 -1.72 0.08 15.12
CA GLU A 129 -2.77 -0.57 14.31
C GLU A 129 -3.12 0.25 13.07
N LEU A 130 -3.35 1.55 13.24
CA LEU A 130 -3.70 2.46 12.15
C LEU A 130 -2.58 2.56 11.11
N ARG A 131 -1.31 2.60 11.53
CA ARG A 131 -0.15 2.59 10.63
C ARG A 131 -0.03 1.29 9.84
N ARG A 132 -0.34 0.15 10.47
CA ARG A 132 -0.38 -1.14 9.80
C ARG A 132 -1.48 -1.18 8.73
N GLU A 133 -2.67 -0.72 9.08
CA GLU A 133 -3.80 -0.61 8.13
C GLU A 133 -3.45 0.30 6.95
N LEU A 134 -2.86 1.48 7.21
CA LEU A 134 -2.40 2.41 6.17
C LEU A 134 -1.38 1.77 5.23
N SER A 135 -0.44 1.00 5.79
CA SER A 135 0.58 0.29 5.00
C SER A 135 -0.04 -0.76 4.08
N GLN A 136 -1.07 -1.49 4.55
CA GLN A 136 -1.83 -2.45 3.73
C GLN A 136 -2.56 -1.75 2.59
N TRP A 137 -3.26 -0.65 2.86
CA TRP A 137 -3.92 0.16 1.83
C TRP A 137 -2.95 0.63 0.74
N HIS A 138 -1.76 1.12 1.12
CA HIS A 138 -0.72 1.53 0.16
C HIS A 138 -0.18 0.35 -0.64
N TYR A 139 0.01 -0.81 0.00
CA TYR A 139 0.50 -2.01 -0.66
C TYR A 139 -0.51 -2.51 -1.70
N PHE A 140 -1.78 -2.63 -1.32
CA PHE A 140 -2.89 -2.93 -2.23
C PHE A 140 -2.92 -1.98 -3.44
N ASN A 141 -2.83 -0.67 -3.22
CA ASN A 141 -2.88 0.31 -4.31
C ASN A 141 -1.71 0.13 -5.31
N ARG A 142 -0.60 -0.50 -4.89
CA ARG A 142 0.55 -0.81 -5.74
C ARG A 142 0.45 -2.16 -6.46
N THR A 143 -0.23 -3.14 -5.87
CA THR A 143 -0.31 -4.51 -6.38
C THR A 143 -1.59 -4.77 -7.17
N GLY A 144 -2.70 -4.15 -6.76
CA GLY A 144 -4.06 -4.39 -7.25
C GLY A 144 -4.62 -5.76 -6.89
N LEU A 145 -4.00 -6.46 -5.93
CA LEU A 145 -4.38 -7.82 -5.54
C LEU A 145 -5.40 -7.80 -4.38
N PRO A 146 -6.54 -8.51 -4.49
CA PRO A 146 -7.53 -8.54 -3.41
C PRO A 146 -6.98 -9.06 -2.08
N GLU A 147 -6.03 -10.00 -2.07
CA GLU A 147 -5.43 -10.52 -0.83
C GLU A 147 -4.62 -9.47 -0.04
N ASP A 148 -4.22 -8.38 -0.69
CA ASP A 148 -3.47 -7.29 -0.06
C ASP A 148 -4.37 -6.23 0.60
N LEU A 149 -5.70 -6.36 0.46
CA LEU A 149 -6.64 -5.45 1.09
C LEU A 149 -6.60 -5.61 2.62
N PRO A 150 -6.68 -4.50 3.37
CA PRO A 150 -6.88 -4.58 4.81
C PRO A 150 -8.25 -5.19 5.12
N GLU A 151 -8.35 -5.85 6.28
CA GLU A 151 -9.61 -6.46 6.76
C GLU A 151 -10.75 -5.42 6.83
N THR A 152 -10.41 -4.16 7.09
CA THR A 152 -11.35 -3.03 7.15
C THR A 152 -11.92 -2.63 5.78
N ALA A 153 -11.42 -3.15 4.66
CA ALA A 153 -11.88 -2.80 3.33
C ALA A 153 -13.29 -3.32 2.99
N ASN A 154 -13.80 -4.30 3.75
CA ASN A 154 -15.11 -4.93 3.54
C ASN A 154 -16.08 -4.71 4.73
N ALA A 155 -15.69 -3.90 5.72
CA ALA A 155 -16.51 -3.53 6.87
C ALA A 155 -17.32 -2.26 6.58
#